data_AF-A0A932XR19-F1
#
_entry.id   AF-A0A932XR19-F1
#
_cell.length_a   1.000
_cell.length_b   1.000
_cell.length_c   1.000
_cell.angle_alpha   90.00
_cell.angle_beta   90.00
_cell.angle_gamma   90.00
#
_symmetry.space_group_name_H-M   'P 1'
#
loop_
_entity.id
_entity.type
_entity.pdbx_description
1 polymer ?
#
loop_
_entity_poly.entity_id
_entity_poly.type
_entity_poly.pdbx_seq_one_letter_code
_entity_poly.pdbx_strand_id
1 'polypeptide(L)'
;MPGASARNSAAPAGAGLPAVEPMALAPHHLRLFALIIDYLLAVSIIKIVEQAALGAEWDLRPVAADGSSLSLLWVASLAVLIVVKDGLGGRSLGKWFTGTAVRRLHALDTVPALWRLCLRNVTLAVLPLDGALMFVDPFCRRIGDRLAGTVVLAPPGAPPITRRLLLLSAFFMALLLASLVITPWNLRRSAAYRTAVELARQDARVQAAAGAALGFGRSPELQLALTPEGGEAVVRLAAQGAAGTAQVTVRLALDRARGRWRLLTLEIAQPDAVRGVEQTPAPPR
;
A
#
# COMPACT_ATOMS: atom_id res chain seq x y z
N MET A 1 -77.67 -25.80 20.76
CA MET A 1 -78.20 -24.41 20.72
C MET A 1 -77.58 -23.66 21.90
N PRO A 2 -77.07 -22.44 21.69
CA PRO A 2 -75.64 -22.17 21.81
C PRO A 2 -75.28 -21.16 22.91
N GLY A 3 -74.11 -21.37 23.55
CA GLY A 3 -73.44 -20.36 24.37
C GLY A 3 -72.81 -19.30 23.47
N ALA A 4 -73.35 -18.08 23.52
CA ALA A 4 -72.90 -16.96 22.72
C ALA A 4 -71.57 -16.39 23.25
N SER A 5 -70.61 -16.37 22.35
CA SER A 5 -69.30 -15.72 22.44
C SER A 5 -69.46 -14.20 22.53
N ALA A 6 -69.15 -13.60 23.68
CA ALA A 6 -68.85 -12.18 23.77
C ALA A 6 -67.33 -12.00 23.56
N ARG A 7 -66.94 -11.74 22.30
CA ARG A 7 -65.61 -11.24 21.98
C ARG A 7 -65.51 -9.79 22.45
N ASN A 8 -64.81 -9.57 23.56
CA ASN A 8 -64.21 -8.27 23.82
C ASN A 8 -63.07 -8.07 22.81
N SER A 9 -63.33 -7.23 21.81
CA SER A 9 -62.33 -6.68 20.91
C SER A 9 -61.43 -5.70 21.66
N ALA A 10 -60.38 -6.21 22.31
CA ALA A 10 -59.23 -5.41 22.66
C ALA A 10 -58.33 -5.32 21.42
N ALA A 11 -58.36 -4.18 20.75
CA ALA A 11 -57.35 -3.83 19.75
C ALA A 11 -55.96 -3.90 20.41
N PRO A 12 -54.94 -4.51 19.79
CA PRO A 12 -53.58 -4.39 20.29
C PRO A 12 -53.13 -2.95 20.09
N ALA A 13 -53.17 -2.20 21.20
CA ALA A 13 -52.50 -0.92 21.33
C ALA A 13 -50.99 -1.13 21.19
N GLY A 14 -50.37 -0.25 20.41
CA GLY A 14 -48.91 -0.16 20.34
C GLY A 14 -48.29 -1.00 19.23
N ALA A 15 -48.55 -0.64 17.97
CA ALA A 15 -47.50 -0.77 16.96
C ALA A 15 -46.34 0.11 17.43
N GLY A 16 -45.41 -0.49 18.18
CA GLY A 16 -44.20 0.17 18.63
C GLY A 16 -43.50 0.74 17.41
N LEU A 17 -43.38 2.07 17.35
CA LEU A 17 -42.46 2.72 16.44
C LEU A 17 -41.11 1.99 16.57
N PRO A 18 -40.46 1.60 15.46
CA PRO A 18 -39.17 0.93 15.55
C PRO A 18 -38.26 1.80 16.42
N ALA A 19 -37.75 1.22 17.50
CA ALA A 19 -36.86 1.93 18.41
C ALA A 19 -35.64 2.38 17.61
N VAL A 20 -35.61 3.64 17.21
CA VAL A 20 -34.45 4.24 16.55
C VAL A 20 -33.40 4.34 17.63
N GLU A 21 -32.47 3.38 17.66
CA GLU A 21 -31.33 3.45 18.57
C GLU A 21 -30.64 4.81 18.39
N PRO A 22 -30.36 5.53 19.48
CA PRO A 22 -29.86 6.89 19.40
C PRO A 22 -28.50 6.93 18.72
N MET A 23 -28.37 7.74 17.67
CA MET A 23 -27.07 8.02 17.06
C MET A 23 -26.16 8.72 18.06
N ALA A 24 -25.07 8.06 18.46
CA ALA A 24 -24.10 8.64 19.38
C ALA A 24 -23.08 9.53 18.64
N LEU A 25 -22.62 10.58 19.32
CA LEU A 25 -21.51 11.39 18.82
C LEU A 25 -20.24 10.54 18.75
N ALA A 26 -19.55 10.54 17.61
CA ALA A 26 -18.31 9.78 17.50
C ALA A 26 -17.19 10.45 18.31
N PRO A 27 -16.47 9.73 19.19
CA PRO A 27 -15.35 10.29 19.97
C PRO A 27 -14.15 10.62 19.06
N HIS A 28 -13.27 11.50 19.55
CA HIS A 28 -12.11 12.01 18.83
C HIS A 28 -11.19 10.91 18.27
N HIS A 29 -10.93 9.85 19.06
CA HIS A 29 -10.02 8.78 18.66
C HIS A 29 -10.53 7.98 17.46
N LEU A 30 -11.85 7.70 17.36
CA LEU A 30 -12.42 7.01 16.21
C LEU A 30 -12.37 7.85 14.93
N ARG A 31 -12.44 9.18 15.06
CA ARG A 31 -12.31 10.09 13.92
C ARG A 31 -10.86 10.14 13.42
N LEU A 32 -9.91 10.25 14.34
CA LEU A 32 -8.48 10.23 14.01
C LEU A 32 -8.07 8.88 13.42
N PHE A 33 -8.52 7.77 13.99
CA PHE A 33 -8.21 6.44 13.50
C PHE A 33 -8.77 6.21 12.09
N ALA A 34 -10.00 6.66 11.82
CA ALA A 34 -10.57 6.64 10.47
C ALA A 34 -9.71 7.43 9.48
N LEU A 35 -9.22 8.62 9.87
CA LEU A 35 -8.33 9.43 9.03
C LEU A 35 -6.99 8.74 8.75
N ILE A 36 -6.38 8.11 9.76
CA ILE A 36 -5.13 7.36 9.61
C ILE A 36 -5.33 6.19 8.63
N ILE A 37 -6.41 5.41 8.78
CA ILE A 37 -6.72 4.30 7.86
C ILE A 37 -6.90 4.83 6.44
N ASP A 38 -7.68 5.90 6.26
CA ASP A 38 -7.91 6.49 4.95
C ASP A 38 -6.59 6.95 4.29
N TYR A 39 -5.70 7.56 5.06
CA TYR A 39 -4.40 8.01 4.59
C TYR A 39 -3.50 6.84 4.19
N LEU A 40 -3.34 5.85 5.07
CA LEU A 40 -2.53 4.66 4.80
C LEU A 40 -3.03 3.94 3.56
N LEU A 41 -4.35 3.80 3.43
CA LEU A 41 -4.97 3.17 2.28
C LEU A 41 -4.70 3.94 0.99
N ALA A 42 -4.89 5.26 0.99
CA ALA A 42 -4.61 6.10 -0.17
C ALA A 42 -3.14 5.98 -0.60
N VAL A 43 -2.21 6.09 0.35
CA VAL A 43 -0.77 5.96 0.08
C VAL A 43 -0.43 4.57 -0.46
N SER A 44 -0.96 3.50 0.14
CA SER A 44 -0.70 2.14 -0.34
C SER A 44 -1.23 1.90 -1.75
N ILE A 45 -2.45 2.36 -2.07
CA ILE A 45 -3.03 2.24 -3.41
C ILE A 45 -2.18 3.01 -4.42
N ILE A 46 -1.84 4.27 -4.14
CA ILE A 46 -1.01 5.08 -5.04
C ILE A 46 0.34 4.38 -5.27
N LYS A 47 0.98 3.85 -4.23
CA LYS A 47 2.27 3.18 -4.34
C LYS A 47 2.20 1.90 -5.19
N ILE A 48 1.15 1.10 -5.04
CA ILE A 48 0.95 -0.08 -5.88
C ILE A 48 0.71 0.30 -7.35
N VAL A 49 -0.11 1.33 -7.60
CA VAL A 49 -0.38 1.83 -8.96
C VAL A 49 0.90 2.40 -9.58
N GLU A 50 1.67 3.19 -8.83
CA GLU A 50 2.96 3.73 -9.24
C GLU A 50 3.93 2.60 -9.63
N GLN A 51 4.05 1.57 -8.79
CA GLN A 51 4.87 0.40 -9.08
C GLN A 51 4.38 -0.35 -10.32
N ALA A 52 3.08 -0.59 -10.46
CA ALA A 52 2.51 -1.29 -11.62
C ALA A 52 2.69 -0.49 -12.93
N ALA A 53 2.66 0.84 -12.83
CA ALA A 53 2.84 1.75 -13.96
C ALA A 53 4.31 1.99 -14.34
N LEU A 54 5.28 1.44 -13.61
CA LEU A 54 6.69 1.51 -14.00
C LEU A 54 6.85 0.88 -15.39
N GLY A 55 7.45 1.65 -16.30
CA GLY A 55 7.77 1.19 -17.65
C GLY A 55 8.96 0.23 -17.68
N ALA A 56 9.32 -0.22 -18.88
CA ALA A 56 10.64 -0.83 -19.08
C ALA A 56 11.73 0.25 -18.88
N GLU A 57 12.92 -0.15 -18.43
CA GLU A 57 14.08 0.77 -18.26
C GLU A 57 13.78 1.96 -17.33
N TRP A 58 12.90 1.78 -16.34
CA TRP A 58 12.52 2.85 -15.42
C TRP A 58 13.71 3.48 -14.68
N ASP A 59 14.80 2.71 -14.50
CA ASP A 59 16.06 3.10 -13.86
C ASP A 59 16.95 4.02 -14.73
N LEU A 60 16.69 4.10 -16.04
CA LEU A 60 17.39 5.04 -16.93
C LEU A 60 16.76 6.43 -16.95
N ARG A 61 15.55 6.58 -16.43
CA ARG A 61 14.84 7.87 -16.40
C ARG A 61 15.69 8.89 -15.63
N PRO A 62 15.79 10.14 -16.13
CA PRO A 62 16.63 11.16 -15.51
C PRO A 62 16.13 11.50 -14.10
N VAL A 63 16.96 11.29 -13.08
CA VAL A 63 16.65 11.62 -11.67
C VAL A 63 16.39 13.12 -11.47
N ALA A 64 16.94 13.98 -12.33
CA ALA A 64 16.71 15.42 -12.30
C ALA A 64 15.27 15.84 -12.69
N ALA A 65 14.46 14.96 -13.29
CA ALA A 65 13.04 15.21 -13.49
C ALA A 65 12.20 14.95 -12.21
N ASP A 66 12.75 14.20 -11.25
CA ASP A 66 12.06 13.74 -10.05
C ASP A 66 12.52 14.43 -8.75
N GLY A 67 13.60 15.22 -8.79
CA GLY A 67 14.23 15.82 -7.60
C GLY A 67 13.54 17.06 -7.01
N SER A 68 12.70 17.78 -7.77
CA SER A 68 11.96 18.97 -7.30
C SER A 68 10.46 18.73 -7.11
N SER A 69 10.00 17.52 -7.42
CA SER A 69 8.61 17.14 -7.28
C SER A 69 8.52 15.76 -6.63
N LEU A 70 8.09 15.72 -5.37
CA LEU A 70 7.01 14.79 -5.07
C LEU A 70 6.03 14.97 -6.23
N SER A 71 6.02 14.05 -7.20
CA SER A 71 5.47 14.35 -8.54
C SER A 71 4.14 15.06 -8.33
N LEU A 72 3.94 16.23 -8.94
CA LEU A 72 2.73 17.02 -8.65
C LEU A 72 1.48 16.15 -8.87
N LEU A 73 1.59 15.16 -9.75
CA LEU A 73 0.65 14.07 -9.94
C LEU A 73 0.46 13.17 -8.70
N TRP A 74 1.51 12.74 -8.00
CA TRP A 74 1.41 11.99 -6.73
C TRP A 74 0.72 12.81 -5.65
N VAL A 75 1.14 14.07 -5.45
CA VAL A 75 0.52 14.98 -4.45
C VAL A 75 -0.93 15.27 -4.81
N ALA A 76 -1.22 15.56 -6.09
CA ALA A 76 -2.56 15.79 -6.59
C ALA A 76 -3.44 14.53 -6.46
N SER A 77 -2.92 13.34 -6.76
CA SER A 77 -3.64 12.07 -6.63
C SER A 77 -4.02 11.82 -5.16
N LEU A 78 -3.08 12.05 -4.24
CA LEU A 78 -3.34 11.95 -2.81
C LEU A 78 -4.39 12.97 -2.36
N ALA A 79 -4.27 14.23 -2.79
CA ALA A 79 -5.23 15.28 -2.48
C ALA A 79 -6.64 14.95 -2.98
N VAL A 80 -6.77 14.49 -4.23
CA VAL A 80 -8.05 14.08 -4.82
C VAL A 80 -8.67 12.92 -4.05
N LEU A 81 -7.89 11.88 -3.74
CA LEU A 81 -8.38 10.74 -2.96
C LEU A 81 -8.84 11.17 -1.56
N ILE A 82 -8.09 12.06 -0.89
CA ILE A 82 -8.46 12.57 0.43
C ILE A 82 -9.73 13.44 0.38
N VAL A 83 -9.92 14.24 -0.67
CA VAL A 83 -11.10 15.09 -0.82
C VAL A 83 -12.36 14.25 -1.08
N VAL A 84 -12.26 13.26 -1.96
CA VAL A 84 -13.42 12.46 -2.42
C VAL A 84 -13.72 11.26 -1.52
N LYS A 85 -12.81 10.87 -0.60
CA LYS A 85 -12.92 9.65 0.23
C LYS A 85 -14.27 9.42 0.92
N ASP A 86 -14.99 10.49 1.28
CA ASP A 86 -16.26 10.41 2.02
C ASP A 86 -17.48 10.26 1.10
N GLY A 87 -17.31 10.23 -0.23
CA GLY A 87 -18.38 10.27 -1.22
C GLY A 87 -19.35 9.08 -1.19
N LEU A 88 -18.96 7.94 -0.62
CA LEU A 88 -19.81 6.75 -0.50
C LEU A 88 -20.70 6.82 0.75
N GLY A 89 -21.85 7.49 0.63
CA GLY A 89 -22.85 7.55 1.71
C GLY A 89 -22.40 8.34 2.94
N GLY A 90 -21.46 9.27 2.77
CA GLY A 90 -20.85 10.04 3.87
C GLY A 90 -19.87 9.20 4.70
N ARG A 91 -19.37 8.09 4.15
CA ARG A 91 -18.43 7.19 4.81
C ARG A 91 -17.22 6.99 3.91
N SER A 92 -16.04 7.22 4.48
CA SER A 92 -14.80 6.69 3.92
C SER A 92 -14.56 5.27 4.40
N LEU A 93 -13.56 4.61 3.82
CA LEU A 93 -13.20 3.23 4.19
C LEU A 93 -12.75 3.14 5.65
N GLY A 94 -12.00 4.13 6.15
CA GLY A 94 -11.67 4.26 7.56
C GLY A 94 -12.88 4.51 8.45
N LYS A 95 -13.89 5.27 8.00
CA LYS A 95 -15.13 5.45 8.78
C LYS A 95 -16.02 4.23 8.78
N TRP A 96 -16.06 3.50 7.68
CA TRP A 96 -16.69 2.19 7.63
C TRP A 96 -16.05 1.26 8.66
N PHE A 97 -14.72 1.28 8.76
CA PHE A 97 -13.98 0.54 9.77
C PHE A 97 -14.30 0.98 11.19
N THR A 98 -14.31 2.29 11.49
CA THR A 98 -14.62 2.76 12.85
C THR A 98 -16.11 2.71 13.18
N GLY A 99 -16.96 2.36 12.20
CA GLY A 99 -18.41 2.31 12.39
C GLY A 99 -19.01 3.70 12.47
N THR A 100 -18.30 4.73 12.02
CA THR A 100 -18.75 6.12 12.03
C THR A 100 -19.31 6.53 10.67
N ALA A 101 -20.03 7.65 10.63
CA ALA A 101 -20.57 8.21 9.40
C ALA A 101 -20.75 9.73 9.52
N VAL A 102 -20.63 10.44 8.41
CA VAL A 102 -20.90 11.87 8.34
C VAL A 102 -22.38 12.08 8.07
N ARG A 103 -23.00 12.96 8.86
CA ARG A 103 -24.41 13.33 8.77
C ARG A 103 -24.57 14.84 8.82
N ARG A 104 -25.71 15.35 8.34
CA ARG A 104 -26.01 16.79 8.42
C ARG A 104 -26.36 17.17 9.85
N LEU A 105 -25.87 18.30 10.32
CA LEU A 105 -26.11 18.76 11.69
C LEU A 105 -27.61 18.99 11.98
N HIS A 106 -28.35 19.50 11.00
CA HIS A 106 -29.79 19.78 11.12
C HIS A 106 -30.70 18.63 10.68
N ALA A 107 -30.13 17.52 10.19
CA ALA A 107 -30.87 16.36 9.70
C ALA A 107 -29.99 15.10 9.80
N LEU A 108 -29.94 14.51 10.99
CA LEU A 108 -28.97 13.47 11.37
C LEU A 108 -29.14 12.17 10.57
N ASP A 109 -30.32 11.91 10.02
CA ASP A 109 -30.58 10.73 9.18
C ASP A 109 -30.12 10.90 7.73
N THR A 110 -29.80 12.15 7.34
CA THR A 110 -29.50 12.47 5.94
C THR A 110 -28.00 12.48 5.68
N VAL A 111 -27.62 11.89 4.55
CA VAL A 111 -26.25 11.97 4.03
C VAL A 111 -26.04 13.38 3.43
N PRO A 112 -24.95 14.08 3.77
CA PRO A 112 -24.60 15.34 3.12
C PRO A 112 -24.33 15.15 1.62
N ALA A 113 -24.62 16.17 0.82
CA ALA A 113 -24.30 16.13 -0.62
C ALA A 113 -22.78 16.03 -0.85
N LEU A 114 -22.37 15.42 -1.97
CA LEU A 114 -20.97 15.17 -2.30
C LEU A 114 -20.10 16.44 -2.21
N TRP A 115 -20.57 17.56 -2.77
CA TRP A 115 -19.81 18.82 -2.74
C TRP A 115 -19.55 19.32 -1.30
N ARG A 116 -20.49 19.10 -0.36
CA ARG A 116 -20.31 19.44 1.06
C ARG A 116 -19.25 18.55 1.68
N LEU A 117 -19.23 17.26 1.33
CA LEU A 117 -18.22 16.31 1.79
C LEU A 117 -16.83 16.66 1.23
N CYS A 118 -16.75 17.10 -0.03
CA CYS A 118 -15.52 17.60 -0.63
C CYS A 118 -15.04 18.87 0.09
N LEU A 119 -15.89 19.89 0.24
CA LEU A 119 -15.58 21.12 0.97
C LEU A 119 -15.08 20.82 2.39
N ARG A 120 -15.76 19.89 3.08
CA ARG A 120 -15.40 19.41 4.41
C ARG A 120 -13.99 18.84 4.44
N ASN A 121 -13.54 18.17 3.38
CA ASN A 121 -12.23 17.51 3.30
C ASN A 121 -11.11 18.42 2.79
N VAL A 122 -11.42 19.50 2.06
CA VAL A 122 -10.42 20.50 1.65
C VAL A 122 -9.68 21.10 2.85
N THR A 123 -10.36 21.26 3.99
CA THR A 123 -9.73 21.78 5.22
C THR A 123 -8.67 20.85 5.82
N LEU A 124 -8.59 19.59 5.39
CA LEU A 124 -7.50 18.67 5.77
C LEU A 124 -6.13 19.16 5.31
N ALA A 125 -6.05 20.08 4.35
CA ALA A 125 -4.79 20.74 3.99
C ALA A 125 -4.15 21.45 5.20
N VAL A 126 -4.95 21.88 6.18
CA VAL A 126 -4.50 22.52 7.42
C VAL A 126 -4.69 21.58 8.62
N LEU A 127 -4.37 20.29 8.43
CA LEU A 127 -4.62 19.22 9.40
C LEU A 127 -4.20 19.54 10.85
N PRO A 128 -3.02 20.13 11.14
CA PRO A 128 -2.62 20.38 12.53
C PRO A 128 -3.59 21.31 13.25
N LEU A 129 -4.05 22.36 12.57
CA LEU A 129 -5.02 23.31 13.11
C LEU A 129 -6.41 22.65 13.22
N ASP A 130 -6.82 21.92 12.18
CA ASP A 130 -8.10 21.21 12.12
C ASP A 130 -8.21 20.17 13.27
N GLY A 131 -7.10 19.49 13.57
CA GLY A 131 -6.97 18.54 14.66
C GLY A 131 -7.02 19.21 16.02
N ALA A 132 -6.28 20.30 16.24
CA ALA A 132 -6.30 21.04 17.50
C ALA A 132 -7.72 21.52 17.87
N LEU A 133 -8.45 22.08 16.90
CA LEU A 133 -9.83 22.55 17.10
C LEU A 133 -10.81 21.43 17.41
N MET A 134 -10.55 20.21 16.93
CA MET A 134 -11.38 19.03 17.22
C MET A 134 -11.41 18.69 18.72
N PHE A 135 -10.31 18.94 19.44
CA PHE A 135 -10.21 18.67 20.88
C PHE A 135 -10.89 19.72 21.76
N VAL A 136 -11.16 20.90 21.21
CA VAL A 136 -11.80 22.01 21.93
C VAL A 136 -13.32 22.06 21.66
N ASP A 137 -13.78 21.60 20.50
CA ASP A 137 -15.20 21.62 20.16
C ASP A 137 -16.02 20.57 20.94
N PRO A 138 -17.13 20.95 21.60
CA PRO A 138 -17.99 20.01 22.34
C PRO A 138 -18.59 18.88 21.48
N PHE A 139 -18.75 19.11 20.17
CA PHE A 139 -19.24 18.13 19.20
C PHE A 139 -18.10 17.43 18.43
N CYS A 140 -16.86 17.65 18.87
CA CYS A 140 -15.61 17.22 18.23
C CYS A 140 -15.54 17.59 16.75
N ARG A 141 -16.16 18.71 16.33
CA ARG A 141 -16.17 19.15 14.93
C ARG A 141 -14.88 19.88 14.58
N ARG A 142 -14.30 19.55 13.44
CA ARG A 142 -13.19 20.30 12.82
C ARG A 142 -13.71 21.51 12.01
N ILE A 143 -12.82 22.34 11.46
CA ILE A 143 -13.21 23.51 10.64
C ILE A 143 -14.09 23.07 9.47
N GLY A 144 -13.67 22.03 8.75
CA GLY A 144 -14.45 21.49 7.64
C GLY A 144 -15.85 21.02 8.03
N ASP A 145 -16.03 20.45 9.23
CA ASP A 145 -17.35 20.03 9.72
C ASP A 145 -18.27 21.23 9.98
N ARG A 146 -17.71 22.31 10.54
CA ARG A 146 -18.44 23.57 10.78
C ARG A 146 -18.84 24.24 9.46
N LEU A 147 -17.90 24.34 8.51
CA LEU A 147 -18.15 24.93 7.19
C LEU A 147 -19.18 24.15 6.38
N ALA A 148 -19.11 22.82 6.42
CA ALA A 148 -20.03 21.96 5.68
C ALA A 148 -21.40 21.78 6.36
N GLY A 149 -21.54 22.20 7.63
CA GLY A 149 -22.75 21.99 8.44
C GLY A 149 -22.97 20.51 8.77
N THR A 150 -21.91 19.78 9.09
CA THR A 150 -21.94 18.33 9.29
C THR A 150 -21.42 17.90 10.67
N VAL A 151 -21.77 16.68 11.07
CA VAL A 151 -21.29 16.04 12.29
C VAL A 151 -20.96 14.57 12.01
N VAL A 152 -20.03 13.99 12.78
CA VAL A 152 -19.68 12.58 12.69
C VAL A 152 -20.34 11.81 13.82
N LEU A 153 -21.13 10.81 13.46
CA LEU A 153 -21.92 9.99 14.38
C LEU A 153 -21.52 8.52 14.25
N ALA A 154 -21.79 7.75 15.29
CA ALA A 154 -21.72 6.30 15.28
C ALA A 154 -23.15 5.75 15.11
N PRO A 155 -23.58 5.40 13.88
CA PRO A 155 -24.89 4.81 13.68
C PRO A 155 -25.01 3.45 14.37
N PRO A 156 -26.20 3.12 14.89
CA PRO A 156 -26.50 1.79 15.42
C PRO A 156 -26.39 0.72 14.34
N GLY A 157 -26.11 -0.52 14.75
CA GLY A 157 -26.03 -1.66 13.83
C GLY A 157 -24.75 -1.72 12.98
N ALA A 158 -23.66 -1.05 13.37
CA ALA A 158 -22.37 -1.27 12.74
C ALA A 158 -21.94 -2.75 12.90
N PRO A 159 -21.34 -3.38 11.86
CA PRO A 159 -20.84 -4.75 11.97
C PRO A 159 -19.90 -4.92 13.18
N PRO A 160 -19.76 -6.13 13.75
CA PRO A 160 -18.84 -6.35 14.85
C PRO A 160 -17.43 -5.92 14.47
N ILE A 161 -16.69 -5.35 15.42
CA ILE A 161 -15.32 -4.85 15.18
C ILE A 161 -14.41 -5.95 14.63
N THR A 162 -14.60 -7.19 15.08
CA THR A 162 -13.84 -8.36 14.61
C THR A 162 -13.96 -8.58 13.11
N ARG A 163 -15.17 -8.46 12.54
CA ARG A 163 -15.37 -8.60 11.08
C ARG A 163 -14.70 -7.48 10.31
N ARG A 164 -14.78 -6.25 10.83
CA ARG A 164 -14.15 -5.06 10.23
C ARG A 164 -12.62 -5.17 10.26
N LEU A 165 -12.06 -5.65 11.38
CA LEU A 165 -10.64 -5.95 11.54
C LEU A 165 -10.17 -7.02 10.57
N LEU A 166 -10.86 -8.15 10.50
CA LEU A 166 -10.51 -9.23 9.58
C LEU A 166 -10.50 -8.75 8.12
N LEU A 167 -11.50 -7.99 7.69
CA LEU A 167 -11.58 -7.47 6.33
C LEU A 167 -10.48 -6.44 6.03
N LEU A 168 -10.17 -5.56 6.98
CA LEU A 168 -9.08 -4.59 6.82
C LEU A 168 -7.72 -5.28 6.76
N SER A 169 -7.47 -6.25 7.65
CA SER A 169 -6.24 -7.05 7.64
C SER A 169 -6.11 -7.88 6.37
N ALA A 170 -7.18 -8.53 5.91
CA ALA A 170 -7.17 -9.28 4.66
C ALA A 170 -6.86 -8.37 3.46
N PHE A 171 -7.41 -7.15 3.46
CA PHE A 171 -7.13 -6.16 2.43
C PHE A 171 -5.66 -5.71 2.43
N PHE A 172 -5.10 -5.34 3.57
CA PHE A 172 -3.67 -4.99 3.67
C PHE A 172 -2.76 -6.17 3.35
N MET A 173 -3.15 -7.39 3.72
CA MET A 173 -2.45 -8.61 3.33
C MET A 173 -2.44 -8.78 1.81
N ALA A 174 -3.57 -8.55 1.14
CA ALA A 174 -3.63 -8.61 -0.33
C ALA A 174 -2.72 -7.56 -0.98
N LEU A 175 -2.67 -6.33 -0.45
CA LEU A 175 -1.73 -5.31 -0.93
C LEU A 175 -0.27 -5.71 -0.73
N LEU A 176 0.06 -6.29 0.43
CA LEU A 176 1.39 -6.79 0.72
C LEU A 176 1.79 -7.89 -0.27
N LEU A 177 0.91 -8.88 -0.47
CA LEU A 177 1.14 -9.97 -1.43
C LEU A 177 1.30 -9.43 -2.87
N ALA A 178 0.49 -8.45 -3.28
CA ALA A 178 0.63 -7.80 -4.57
C ALA A 178 2.02 -7.12 -4.71
N SER A 179 2.47 -6.39 -3.68
CA SER A 179 3.79 -5.76 -3.64
C SER A 179 4.93 -6.79 -3.79
N LEU A 180 4.82 -7.96 -3.13
CA LEU A 180 5.80 -9.05 -3.23
C LEU A 180 5.89 -9.64 -4.64
N VAL A 181 4.84 -9.56 -5.45
CA VAL A 181 4.85 -10.01 -6.85
C VAL A 181 5.34 -8.91 -7.79
N ILE A 182 4.86 -7.67 -7.60
CA ILE A 182 5.16 -6.53 -8.48
C ILE A 182 6.63 -6.11 -8.36
N THR A 183 7.20 -6.15 -7.16
CA THR A 183 8.60 -5.74 -6.92
C THR A 183 9.59 -6.54 -7.77
N PRO A 184 9.69 -7.89 -7.66
CA PRO A 184 10.63 -8.66 -8.48
C PRO A 184 10.32 -8.57 -9.98
N TRP A 185 9.05 -8.40 -10.36
CA TRP A 185 8.66 -8.15 -11.74
C TRP A 185 9.26 -6.84 -12.28
N ASN A 186 9.19 -5.75 -11.50
CA ASN A 186 9.78 -4.46 -11.86
C ASN A 186 11.31 -4.48 -11.87
N LEU A 187 11.94 -5.19 -10.94
CA LEU A 187 13.40 -5.34 -10.92
C LEU A 187 13.90 -5.95 -12.23
N ARG A 188 13.20 -6.95 -12.77
CA ARG A 188 13.55 -7.57 -14.07
C ARG A 188 13.39 -6.66 -15.27
N ARG A 189 12.49 -5.68 -15.18
CA ARG A 189 12.26 -4.71 -16.25
C ARG A 189 13.29 -3.57 -16.26
N SER A 190 14.08 -3.45 -15.19
CA SER A 190 15.19 -2.50 -15.14
C SER A 190 16.24 -2.80 -16.22
N ALA A 191 16.90 -1.75 -16.69
CA ALA A 191 18.02 -1.83 -17.62
C ALA A 191 19.26 -2.42 -16.93
N ALA A 192 19.49 -2.11 -15.66
CA ALA A 192 20.58 -2.65 -14.85
C ALA A 192 20.51 -4.18 -14.80
N TYR A 193 19.34 -4.73 -14.44
CA TYR A 193 19.17 -6.18 -14.37
C TYR A 193 19.37 -6.86 -15.72
N ARG A 194 18.77 -6.32 -16.79
CA ARG A 194 18.91 -6.89 -18.14
C ARG A 194 20.36 -6.84 -18.63
N THR A 195 21.06 -5.74 -18.39
CA THR A 195 22.49 -5.61 -18.70
C THR A 195 23.33 -6.64 -17.94
N ALA A 196 23.08 -6.82 -16.64
CA ALA A 196 23.80 -7.81 -15.85
C ALA A 196 23.56 -9.25 -16.31
N VAL A 197 22.32 -9.60 -16.65
CA VAL A 197 21.97 -10.92 -17.21
C VAL A 197 22.69 -11.16 -18.53
N GLU A 198 22.72 -10.15 -19.41
CA GLU A 198 23.41 -10.26 -20.70
C GLU A 198 24.92 -10.44 -20.53
N LEU A 199 25.54 -9.65 -19.66
CA LEU A 199 26.98 -9.78 -19.35
C LEU A 199 27.30 -11.14 -18.73
N ALA A 200 26.46 -11.64 -17.82
CA ALA A 200 26.65 -12.96 -17.22
C ALA A 200 26.49 -14.09 -18.25
N ARG A 201 25.64 -13.93 -19.27
CA ARG A 201 25.51 -14.90 -20.37
C ARG A 201 26.74 -14.94 -21.28
N GLN A 202 27.40 -13.82 -21.47
CA GLN A 202 28.56 -13.69 -22.36
C GLN A 202 29.89 -14.04 -21.67
N ASP A 203 29.94 -14.08 -20.34
CA ASP A 203 31.17 -14.37 -19.58
C ASP A 203 31.52 -15.88 -19.62
N ALA A 204 32.68 -16.19 -20.19
CA ALA A 204 33.17 -17.57 -20.34
C ALA A 204 33.34 -18.30 -18.99
N ARG A 205 33.64 -17.58 -17.89
CA ARG A 205 33.80 -18.18 -16.57
C ARG A 205 32.46 -18.61 -15.98
N VAL A 206 31.39 -17.85 -16.26
CA VAL A 206 30.01 -18.21 -15.86
C VAL A 206 29.54 -19.42 -16.67
N GLN A 207 29.80 -19.42 -17.99
CA GLN A 207 29.48 -20.57 -18.84
C GLN A 207 30.27 -21.83 -18.44
N ALA A 208 31.53 -21.69 -18.03
CA ALA A 208 32.32 -22.82 -17.53
C ALA A 208 31.77 -23.37 -16.21
N ALA A 209 31.26 -22.51 -15.33
CA ALA A 209 30.76 -22.91 -14.01
C ALA A 209 29.33 -23.49 -14.04
N ALA A 210 28.44 -22.98 -14.88
CA ALA A 210 27.02 -23.37 -14.92
C ALA A 210 26.57 -24.01 -16.25
N GLY A 211 27.37 -23.91 -17.32
CA GLY A 211 27.06 -24.41 -18.67
C GLY A 211 26.61 -23.30 -19.62
N ALA A 212 26.52 -23.59 -20.92
CA ALA A 212 26.17 -22.60 -21.95
C ALA A 212 24.69 -22.16 -21.92
N ALA A 213 23.78 -23.07 -21.55
CA ALA A 213 22.35 -22.79 -21.45
C ALA A 213 21.99 -22.29 -20.04
N LEU A 214 22.07 -20.98 -19.83
CA LEU A 214 21.84 -20.35 -18.51
C LEU A 214 20.40 -19.90 -18.31
N GLY A 215 19.77 -20.45 -17.28
CA GLY A 215 18.58 -19.91 -16.62
C GLY A 215 18.96 -18.99 -15.47
N PHE A 216 18.14 -17.97 -15.22
CA PHE A 216 18.30 -17.06 -14.08
C PHE A 216 17.08 -17.19 -13.17
N GLY A 217 17.34 -17.37 -11.87
CA GLY A 217 16.33 -17.71 -10.86
C GLY A 217 15.17 -16.71 -10.73
N ARG A 218 14.15 -17.12 -9.97
CA ARG A 218 12.89 -16.35 -9.87
C ARG A 218 12.98 -15.06 -9.04
N SER A 219 14.00 -14.92 -8.20
CA SER A 219 14.16 -13.81 -7.26
C SER A 219 15.40 -13.00 -7.61
N PRO A 220 15.27 -11.86 -8.33
CA PRO A 220 16.40 -10.98 -8.60
C PRO A 220 16.77 -10.20 -7.34
N GLU A 221 18.05 -10.16 -7.01
CA GLU A 221 18.60 -9.25 -5.99
C GLU A 221 19.26 -8.07 -6.71
N LEU A 222 18.77 -6.86 -6.43
CA LEU A 222 19.26 -5.64 -7.06
C LEU A 222 19.32 -4.52 -6.01
N GLN A 223 20.52 -3.99 -5.81
CA GLN A 223 20.75 -2.76 -5.05
C GLN A 223 21.05 -1.64 -6.04
N LEU A 224 20.27 -0.56 -5.99
CA LEU A 224 20.40 0.59 -6.87
C LEU A 224 20.66 1.83 -6.02
N ALA A 225 21.73 2.55 -6.36
CA ALA A 225 22.03 3.87 -5.82
C ALA A 225 22.09 4.83 -7.01
N LEU A 226 20.99 5.55 -7.26
CA LEU A 226 20.90 6.52 -8.36
C LEU A 226 21.17 7.93 -7.82
N THR A 227 21.99 8.69 -8.53
CA THR A 227 22.25 10.11 -8.24
C THR A 227 21.90 10.95 -9.47
N PRO A 228 21.82 12.29 -9.33
CA PRO A 228 21.68 13.18 -10.48
C PRO A 228 22.83 13.04 -11.49
N GLU A 229 24.05 12.79 -11.00
CA GLU A 229 25.27 12.70 -11.83
C GLU A 229 25.52 11.30 -12.42
N GLY A 230 24.83 10.27 -11.92
CA GLY A 230 25.12 8.89 -12.30
C GLY A 230 24.31 7.87 -11.51
N GLY A 231 24.97 6.76 -11.20
CA GLY A 231 24.42 5.75 -10.31
C GLY A 231 25.25 4.47 -10.30
N GLU A 232 25.12 3.69 -9.24
CA GLU A 232 25.69 2.36 -9.13
C GLU A 232 24.58 1.32 -8.96
N ALA A 233 24.78 0.15 -9.54
CA ALA A 233 23.92 -1.00 -9.34
C ALA A 233 24.76 -2.22 -8.95
N VAL A 234 24.28 -2.98 -7.97
CA VAL A 234 24.81 -4.30 -7.64
C VAL A 234 23.70 -5.31 -7.90
N VAL A 235 23.89 -6.16 -8.90
CA VAL A 235 22.95 -7.22 -9.27
C VAL A 235 23.54 -8.55 -8.84
N ARG A 236 22.80 -9.33 -8.05
CA ARG A 236 23.17 -10.71 -7.70
C ARG A 236 22.24 -11.68 -8.41
N LEU A 237 22.84 -12.63 -9.12
CA LEU A 237 22.18 -13.55 -10.02
C LEU A 237 22.60 -14.98 -9.69
N ALA A 238 21.65 -15.88 -9.56
CA ALA A 238 21.92 -17.32 -9.62
C ALA A 238 21.81 -17.77 -11.08
N ALA A 239 22.96 -18.06 -11.69
CA ALA A 239 23.04 -18.63 -13.04
C ALA A 239 22.98 -20.16 -12.93
N GLN A 240 21.92 -20.76 -13.47
CA GLN A 240 21.64 -22.19 -13.39
C GLN A 240 21.74 -22.80 -14.78
N GLY A 241 22.51 -23.87 -14.93
CA GLY A 241 22.54 -24.63 -16.17
C GLY A 241 22.90 -26.09 -15.92
N ALA A 242 23.21 -26.82 -16.98
CA ALA A 242 23.46 -28.26 -16.92
C ALA A 242 24.67 -28.65 -16.05
N ALA A 243 25.66 -27.76 -15.90
CA ALA A 243 26.87 -28.03 -15.12
C ALA A 243 26.71 -27.70 -13.62
N GLY A 244 25.67 -26.94 -13.25
CA GLY A 244 25.43 -26.55 -11.87
C GLY A 244 24.85 -25.14 -11.72
N THR A 245 25.02 -24.58 -10.52
CA THR A 245 24.59 -23.21 -10.19
C THR A 245 25.79 -22.36 -9.80
N ALA A 246 25.96 -21.22 -10.47
CA ALA A 246 26.96 -20.22 -10.14
C ALA A 246 26.30 -18.95 -9.57
N GLN A 247 26.79 -18.43 -8.45
CA GLN A 247 26.33 -17.15 -7.91
C GLN A 247 27.19 -16.04 -8.51
N VAL A 248 26.57 -15.16 -9.31
CA VAL A 248 27.24 -14.09 -10.04
C VAL A 248 26.84 -12.75 -9.44
N THR A 249 27.82 -11.96 -9.03
CA THR A 249 27.62 -10.57 -8.61
C THR A 249 28.16 -9.65 -9.68
N VAL A 250 27.30 -8.81 -10.24
CA VAL A 250 27.63 -7.83 -11.28
C VAL A 250 27.49 -6.43 -10.71
N ARG A 251 28.57 -5.65 -10.71
CA ARG A 251 28.55 -4.24 -10.34
C ARG A 251 28.55 -3.39 -11.60
N LEU A 252 27.61 -2.45 -11.69
CA LEU A 252 27.42 -1.57 -12.84
C LEU A 252 27.47 -0.11 -12.41
N ALA A 253 27.96 0.75 -13.29
CA ALA A 253 27.85 2.21 -13.18
C ALA A 253 26.97 2.75 -14.30
N LEU A 254 26.10 3.72 -13.99
CA LEU A 254 25.24 4.37 -14.96
C LEU A 254 26.00 5.51 -15.66
N ASP A 255 26.25 5.35 -16.96
CA ASP A 255 26.69 6.43 -17.84
C ASP A 255 25.45 7.22 -18.29
N ARG A 256 25.18 8.33 -17.60
CA ARG A 256 24.02 9.20 -17.87
C ARG A 256 24.09 9.84 -19.26
N ALA A 257 25.28 10.21 -19.74
CA ALA A 257 25.43 10.85 -21.04
C ALA A 257 25.01 9.91 -22.18
N ARG A 258 25.23 8.60 -22.00
CA ARG A 258 24.85 7.56 -22.98
C ARG A 258 23.55 6.84 -22.67
N GLY A 259 22.97 7.05 -21.49
CA GLY A 259 21.77 6.35 -21.02
C GLY A 259 21.98 4.84 -20.93
N ARG A 260 23.16 4.38 -20.49
CA ARG A 260 23.51 2.95 -20.45
C ARG A 260 24.26 2.58 -19.19
N TRP A 261 24.08 1.33 -18.75
CA TRP A 261 24.86 0.76 -17.67
C TRP A 261 26.18 0.18 -18.21
N ARG A 262 27.29 0.50 -17.54
CA ARG A 262 28.64 0.01 -17.82
C ARG A 262 29.09 -0.96 -16.75
N LEU A 263 29.72 -2.06 -17.14
CA LEU A 263 30.34 -3.00 -16.21
C LEU A 263 31.47 -2.33 -15.42
N LEU A 264 31.45 -2.50 -14.10
CA LEU A 264 32.57 -2.23 -13.22
C LEU A 264 33.30 -3.54 -12.88
N THR A 265 32.58 -4.49 -12.28
CA THR A 265 33.13 -5.80 -11.91
C THR A 265 32.11 -6.91 -12.09
N LEU A 266 32.61 -8.11 -12.40
CA LEU A 266 31.85 -9.36 -12.42
C LEU A 266 32.60 -10.38 -11.58
N GLU A 267 31.97 -10.79 -10.48
CA GLU A 267 32.50 -11.74 -9.51
C GLU A 267 31.63 -13.00 -9.51
N ILE A 268 32.28 -14.16 -9.40
CA ILE A 268 31.60 -15.46 -9.33
C ILE A 268 31.95 -16.08 -7.99
N ALA A 269 30.95 -16.21 -7.11
CA ALA A 269 31.06 -17.05 -5.94
C ALA A 269 30.65 -18.46 -6.35
N GLN A 270 31.61 -19.40 -6.37
CA GLN A 270 31.26 -20.82 -6.42
C GLN A 270 30.65 -21.19 -5.07
N PRO A 271 29.44 -21.76 -5.01
CA PRO A 271 28.98 -22.43 -3.80
C PRO A 271 29.96 -23.58 -3.55
N ASP A 272 30.54 -23.60 -2.35
CA ASP A 272 31.62 -24.48 -1.91
C ASP A 272 31.63 -25.85 -2.61
N ALA A 273 32.74 -26.14 -3.29
CA ALA A 273 33.19 -27.52 -3.42
C ALA A 273 33.23 -28.10 -2.00
N VAL A 274 32.45 -29.16 -1.79
CA VAL A 274 32.46 -30.03 -0.60
C VAL A 274 33.86 -30.03 0.00
N ARG A 275 34.00 -29.50 1.24
CA ARG A 275 35.22 -29.61 2.04
C ARG A 275 35.68 -31.05 1.99
N GLY A 276 36.74 -31.30 1.22
CA GLY A 276 37.44 -32.56 1.19
C GLY A 276 37.92 -32.85 2.61
N VAL A 277 37.48 -34.00 3.10
CA VAL A 277 37.94 -34.70 4.29
C VAL A 277 39.44 -34.44 4.56
N GLU A 278 39.74 -33.67 5.59
CA GLU A 278 41.06 -33.62 6.19
C GLU A 278 41.21 -34.89 7.04
N GLN A 279 41.64 -35.99 6.41
CA GLN A 279 42.09 -37.19 7.11
C GLN A 279 43.45 -36.88 7.75
N THR A 280 43.41 -36.51 9.03
CA THR A 280 44.59 -36.50 9.90
C THR A 280 45.16 -37.93 10.01
N PRO A 281 46.43 -38.20 9.64
CA PRO A 281 47.05 -39.48 9.96
C PRO A 281 47.44 -39.49 11.44
N ALA A 282 47.03 -40.53 12.16
CA ALA A 282 47.42 -40.77 13.55
C ALA A 282 48.94 -41.08 13.64
N PRO A 283 49.63 -40.64 14.71
CA PRO A 283 51.05 -40.91 14.88
C PRO A 283 51.31 -42.38 15.27
N PRO A 284 52.44 -42.97 14.82
CA PRO A 284 52.83 -44.32 15.21
C PRO A 284 53.20 -44.39 16.71
N ARG A 285 52.93 -45.55 17.30
CA ARG A 285 53.22 -45.90 18.71
C ARG A 285 54.71 -45.97 19.00
#